data_AF-A0A848G499-F1
#
_entry.id   AF-A0A848G499-F1
#
_cell.length_a   1.000
_cell.length_b   1.000
_cell.length_c   1.000
_cell.angle_alpha   90.00
_cell.angle_beta   90.00
_cell.angle_gamma   90.00
#
_symmetry.space_group_name_H-M   'P 1'
#
loop_
_entity.id
_entity.type
_entity.pdbx_description
1 polymer ?
#
loop_
_entity_poly.entity_id
_entity_poly.type
_entity_poly.pdbx_seq_one_letter_code
_entity_poly.pdbx_strand_id
1 'polypeptide(L)'
;MSRHASVTGPGELVRRRILRKLEQRSRYRYVQPEVFWVDGAWLIRSPCCSRNIDPDGGVIDIARLEQPEPAVWRLYARDHAAGRWVWQASAGRIDELLTLVADDAHRVFWP
;
A
#
# COMPACT_ATOMS: atom_id res chain seq x y z
N MET A 1 8.68 -7.50 16.74
CA MET A 1 7.28 -7.22 17.15
C MET A 1 6.86 -5.91 16.52
N SER A 2 6.24 -5.95 15.33
CA SER A 2 5.77 -4.74 14.66
C SER A 2 4.58 -4.19 15.44
N ARG A 3 4.78 -3.07 16.16
CA ARG A 3 3.70 -2.34 16.82
C ARG A 3 2.78 -1.80 15.72
N HIS A 4 1.67 -2.47 15.47
CA HIS A 4 0.55 -1.88 14.75
C HIS A 4 -0.04 -0.79 15.65
N ALA A 5 0.32 0.46 15.39
CA ALA A 5 -0.29 1.57 16.11
C ALA A 5 -1.73 1.70 15.59
N SER A 6 -2.71 1.60 16.49
CA SER A 6 -4.06 2.05 16.20
C SER A 6 -4.02 3.57 16.05
N VAL A 7 -4.13 4.07 14.82
CA VAL A 7 -4.19 5.51 14.58
C VAL A 7 -5.61 5.97 14.83
N THR A 8 -5.83 6.67 15.93
CA THR A 8 -7.11 7.31 16.24
C THR A 8 -7.12 8.75 15.70
N GLY A 9 -8.26 9.24 15.21
CA GLY A 9 -8.41 10.63 14.73
C GLY A 9 -8.20 10.79 13.22
N PRO A 10 -7.59 11.89 12.72
CA PRO A 10 -7.40 12.17 11.29
C PRO A 10 -6.77 11.03 10.48
N GLY A 11 -5.93 10.21 11.12
CA GLY A 11 -5.35 9.04 10.46
C GLY A 11 -6.33 7.91 10.17
N GLU A 12 -7.37 7.71 10.99
CA GLU A 12 -8.43 6.74 10.68
C GLU A 12 -9.22 7.14 9.43
N LEU A 13 -9.40 8.45 9.19
CA LEU A 13 -10.00 8.95 7.96
C LEU A 13 -9.13 8.61 6.74
N VAL A 14 -7.80 8.77 6.86
CA VAL A 14 -6.86 8.38 5.80
C VAL A 14 -6.90 6.88 5.56
N ARG A 15 -6.86 6.07 6.63
CA ARG A 15 -6.98 4.62 6.55
C ARG A 15 -8.24 4.17 5.80
N ARG A 16 -9.40 4.74 6.16
CA ARG A 16 -10.68 4.44 5.48
C ARG A 16 -10.67 4.85 4.01
N ARG A 17 -10.02 5.97 3.66
CA ARG A 17 -9.85 6.37 2.26
C ARG A 17 -9.02 5.36 1.47
N ILE A 18 -7.90 4.91 2.05
CA ILE A 18 -7.05 3.86 1.46
C ILE A 18 -7.88 2.60 1.22
N LEU A 19 -8.55 2.08 2.26
CA LEU A 19 -9.39 0.88 2.16
C LEU A 19 -10.50 1.00 1.11
N ARG A 20 -11.24 2.13 1.09
CA ARG A 20 -12.31 2.36 0.12
C ARG A 20 -11.79 2.41 -1.33
N LYS A 21 -10.64 3.03 -1.56
CA LYS A 21 -10.05 3.10 -2.90
C LYS A 21 -9.53 1.74 -3.35
N LEU A 22 -8.98 0.99 -2.41
CA LEU A 22 -8.57 -0.40 -2.58
C LEU A 22 -9.77 -1.30 -2.96
N GLU A 23 -10.96 -1.12 -2.39
CA GLU A 23 -12.17 -1.87 -2.81
C GLU A 23 -12.58 -1.64 -4.28
N GLN A 24 -12.15 -0.52 -4.87
CA GLN A 24 -12.45 -0.15 -6.27
C GLN A 24 -11.47 -0.76 -7.29
N ARG A 25 -10.52 -1.60 -6.86
CA ARG A 25 -9.55 -2.24 -7.73
C ARG A 25 -10.21 -3.05 -8.86
N SER A 26 -9.69 -2.89 -10.07
CA SER A 26 -10.09 -3.70 -11.22
C SER A 26 -9.47 -5.11 -11.19
N ARG A 27 -8.32 -5.26 -10.52
CA ARG A 27 -7.51 -6.48 -10.41
C ARG A 27 -7.41 -6.98 -8.97
N TYR A 28 -7.00 -8.23 -8.78
CA TYR A 28 -6.79 -8.82 -7.45
C TYR A 28 -8.02 -8.70 -6.54
N ARG A 29 -9.21 -8.92 -7.11
CA ARG A 29 -10.52 -8.68 -6.44
C ARG A 29 -10.82 -9.66 -5.30
N TYR A 30 -10.13 -10.79 -5.25
CA TYR A 30 -10.38 -11.86 -4.27
C TYR A 30 -9.43 -11.82 -3.07
N VAL A 31 -8.36 -11.01 -3.12
CA VAL A 31 -7.47 -10.82 -1.97
C VAL A 31 -7.95 -9.62 -1.16
N GLN A 32 -7.79 -9.73 0.16
CA GLN A 32 -8.21 -8.72 1.11
C GLN A 32 -6.96 -8.03 1.69
N PRO A 33 -6.53 -6.90 1.12
CA PRO A 33 -5.38 -6.19 1.65
C PRO A 33 -5.72 -5.47 2.95
N GLU A 34 -4.70 -5.37 3.79
CA GLU A 34 -4.75 -4.74 5.09
C GLU A 34 -3.89 -3.47 5.11
N VAL A 35 -4.30 -2.49 5.91
CA VAL A 35 -3.67 -1.19 5.99
C VAL A 35 -3.26 -0.91 7.43
N PHE A 36 -1.97 -0.67 7.62
CA PHE A 36 -1.32 -0.46 8.91
C PHE A 36 -0.59 0.87 8.95
N TRP A 37 -0.47 1.45 10.14
CA TRP A 37 0.43 2.57 10.38
C TRP A 37 1.71 2.06 11.03
N VAL A 38 2.84 2.23 10.34
CA VAL A 38 4.15 1.73 10.76
C VAL A 38 5.21 2.76 10.37
N ASP A 39 6.09 3.11 11.32
CA ASP A 39 7.23 4.00 11.10
C ASP A 39 6.88 5.33 10.40
N GLY A 40 5.79 5.96 10.83
CA GLY A 40 5.32 7.24 10.30
C GLY A 40 4.69 7.16 8.89
N ALA A 41 4.38 5.96 8.41
CA ALA A 41 3.85 5.72 7.08
C ALA A 41 2.63 4.78 7.11
N TRP A 42 1.78 4.90 6.09
CA TRP A 42 0.74 3.90 5.80
C TRP A 42 1.35 2.77 4.98
N LEU A 43 1.31 1.56 5.54
CA LEU A 43 1.75 0.35 4.89
C LEU A 43 0.53 -0.46 4.45
N ILE A 44 0.50 -0.81 3.17
CA ILE A 44 -0.51 -1.69 2.59
C ILE A 44 0.13 -3.06 2.38
N ARG A 45 -0.52 -4.08 2.91
CA ARG A 45 -0.14 -5.48 2.75
C ARG A 45 -1.25 -6.25 2.07
N SER A 46 -0.91 -7.28 1.32
CA SER A 46 -1.89 -8.15 0.69
C SER A 46 -1.43 -9.60 0.72
N PRO A 47 -2.36 -10.55 0.86
CA PRO A 47 -2.09 -11.93 0.46
C PRO A 47 -1.54 -11.96 -0.98
N CYS A 48 -0.48 -12.74 -1.20
CA CYS A 48 0.10 -13.00 -2.50
C CYS A 48 -0.38 -14.35 -3.02
N CYS A 49 -0.93 -14.40 -4.23
CA CYS A 49 -1.27 -15.67 -4.90
C CYS A 49 -0.16 -16.16 -5.83
N SER A 50 0.91 -15.37 -6.00
CA SER A 50 2.03 -15.70 -6.88
C SER A 50 3.05 -16.56 -6.16
N ARG A 51 3.14 -17.84 -6.54
CA ARG A 51 4.15 -18.78 -6.01
C ARG A 51 5.60 -18.36 -6.32
N ASN A 52 5.80 -17.45 -7.27
CA ASN A 52 7.13 -16.92 -7.60
C ASN A 52 7.62 -15.93 -6.54
N ILE A 53 6.72 -15.27 -5.81
CA ILE A 53 7.07 -14.26 -4.79
C ILE A 53 7.01 -14.89 -3.42
N ASP A 54 5.95 -15.63 -3.14
CA ASP A 54 5.77 -16.35 -1.90
C ASP A 54 5.25 -17.76 -2.22
N PRO A 55 6.10 -18.80 -2.14
CA PRO A 55 5.72 -20.18 -2.43
C PRO A 55 4.56 -20.67 -1.56
N ASP A 56 4.44 -20.13 -0.34
CA ASP A 56 3.43 -20.49 0.65
C ASP A 56 2.17 -19.62 0.53
N GLY A 57 2.17 -18.63 -0.36
CA GLY A 57 1.03 -17.73 -0.58
C GLY A 57 0.79 -16.76 0.57
N GLY A 58 1.85 -16.38 1.28
CA GLY A 58 1.80 -15.47 2.42
C GLY A 58 1.49 -14.02 2.08
N VAL A 59 1.57 -13.17 3.11
CA VAL A 59 1.23 -11.76 3.03
C VAL A 59 2.46 -10.95 2.66
N ILE A 60 2.36 -10.16 1.59
CA ILE A 60 3.43 -9.32 1.07
C ILE A 60 3.14 -7.84 1.31
N ASP A 61 4.19 -7.06 1.54
CA ASP A 61 4.14 -5.60 1.53
C ASP A 61 4.00 -5.12 0.08
N ILE A 62 2.94 -4.38 -0.26
CA ILE A 62 2.70 -3.98 -1.66
C ILE A 62 2.94 -2.49 -1.90
N ALA A 63 2.59 -1.64 -0.94
CA ALA A 63 2.70 -0.20 -1.09
C ALA A 63 2.94 0.48 0.25
N ARG A 64 3.76 1.54 0.22
CA ARG A 64 4.00 2.44 1.37
C ARG A 64 3.68 3.86 0.96
N LEU A 65 2.88 4.54 1.78
CA LEU A 65 2.45 5.92 1.60
C LEU A 65 2.96 6.77 2.74
N GLU A 66 3.66 7.85 2.40
CA GLU A 66 4.32 8.73 3.34
C GLU A 66 3.89 10.17 3.06
N GLN A 67 3.75 10.98 4.10
CA GLN A 67 3.52 12.42 3.98
C GLN A 67 4.69 13.16 4.65
N PRO A 68 5.85 13.26 3.97
CA PRO A 68 7.04 13.87 4.56
C PRO A 68 6.87 15.38 4.81
N GLU A 69 6.06 16.04 3.99
CA GLU A 69 5.77 17.48 4.08
C GLU A 69 4.26 17.70 4.03
N PRO A 70 3.75 18.79 4.66
CA PRO A 70 2.35 19.17 4.51
C PRO A 70 1.98 19.25 3.02
N ALA A 71 0.86 18.63 2.66
CA ALA A 71 0.35 18.56 1.29
C ALA A 71 1.26 17.86 0.26
N VAL A 72 2.30 17.11 0.66
CA VAL A 72 3.06 16.25 -0.27
C VAL A 72 2.97 14.80 0.18
N TRP A 73 2.31 13.98 -0.62
CA TRP A 73 2.29 12.53 -0.45
C TRP A 73 3.32 11.89 -1.37
N ARG A 74 3.94 10.81 -0.89
CA ARG A 74 4.83 9.95 -1.67
C ARG A 74 4.33 8.51 -1.63
N LEU A 75 4.43 7.83 -2.76
CA LEU A 75 4.08 6.42 -2.93
C LEU A 75 5.34 5.63 -3.28
N TYR A 76 5.51 4.51 -2.58
CA TYR A 76 6.57 3.55 -2.81
C TYR A 76 5.96 2.17 -3.05
N ALA A 77 6.57 1.40 -3.94
CA ALA A 77 6.30 -0.03 -4.12
C ALA A 77 7.41 -0.85 -3.48
N ARG A 78 7.11 -2.09 -3.10
CA ARG A 78 8.09 -3.00 -2.55
C ARG A 78 8.83 -3.72 -3.68
N ASP A 79 10.14 -3.56 -3.73
CA ASP A 79 11.02 -4.46 -4.50
C ASP A 79 11.26 -5.69 -3.64
N HIS A 80 10.51 -6.76 -3.92
CA HIS A 80 10.57 -8.02 -3.16
C HIS A 80 11.88 -8.77 -3.34
N ALA A 81 12.52 -8.62 -4.50
CA ALA A 81 13.80 -9.28 -4.78
C ALA A 81 14.95 -8.62 -3.99
N ALA A 82 15.00 -7.29 -3.97
CA ALA A 82 16.04 -6.55 -3.25
C ALA A 82 15.66 -6.19 -1.81
N GLY A 83 14.42 -6.48 -1.38
CA GLY A 83 13.96 -6.19 -0.03
C GLY A 83 13.96 -4.70 0.31
N ARG A 84 13.67 -3.81 -0.65
CA ARG A 84 13.67 -2.34 -0.45
C ARG A 84 12.40 -1.65 -0.95
N TRP A 85 12.19 -0.43 -0.50
CA TRP A 85 11.11 0.44 -0.99
C TRP A 85 11.63 1.27 -2.17
N VAL A 86 10.88 1.28 -3.27
CA VAL A 86 11.23 2.02 -4.50
C VAL A 86 10.17 3.07 -4.75
N TRP A 87 10.60 4.32 -4.87
CA TRP A 87 9.73 5.46 -5.13
C TRP A 87 9.00 5.29 -6.47
N GLN A 88 7.70 5.57 -6.49
CA GLN A 88 6.85 5.46 -7.69
C GLN A 88 6.31 6.83 -8.13
N ALA A 89 5.79 7.61 -7.18
CA ALA A 89 5.16 8.89 -7.47
C ALA A 89 5.07 9.78 -6.24
N SER A 90 4.83 11.08 -6.49
CA SER A 90 4.47 12.06 -5.46
C SER A 90 3.26 12.86 -5.95
N ALA A 91 2.36 13.26 -5.05
CA ALA A 91 1.18 14.04 -5.39
C ALA A 91 0.73 14.93 -4.23
N GLY A 92 -0.05 15.97 -4.55
CA GLY A 92 -0.66 16.84 -3.55
C GLY A 92 -1.74 16.14 -2.72
N ARG A 93 -2.38 15.12 -3.31
CA ARG A 93 -3.47 14.36 -2.70
C ARG A 93 -3.18 12.87 -2.74
N ILE A 94 -3.50 12.19 -1.63
CA ILE A 94 -3.36 10.74 -1.53
C ILE A 94 -4.25 9.98 -2.54
N ASP A 95 -5.40 10.55 -2.94
CA ASP A 95 -6.34 9.91 -3.89
C ASP A 95 -5.72 9.66 -5.27
N GLU A 96 -4.81 10.54 -5.70
CA GLU A 96 -4.09 10.42 -6.97
C GLU A 96 -3.14 9.21 -6.93
N LEU A 97 -2.38 9.09 -5.84
CA LEU A 97 -1.48 7.95 -5.62
C LEU A 97 -2.23 6.64 -5.46
N LEU A 98 -3.34 6.65 -4.73
CA LEU A 98 -4.17 5.45 -4.56
C LEU A 98 -4.85 5.01 -5.85
N THR A 99 -5.05 5.90 -6.82
CA THR A 99 -5.53 5.50 -8.15
C THR A 99 -4.48 4.65 -8.87
N LEU A 100 -3.19 4.99 -8.74
CA LEU A 100 -2.10 4.18 -9.29
C LEU A 100 -2.08 2.79 -8.66
N VAL A 101 -2.23 2.70 -7.33
CA VAL A 101 -2.28 1.42 -6.60
C VAL A 101 -3.52 0.61 -6.98
N ALA A 102 -4.68 1.27 -7.14
CA ALA A 102 -5.93 0.57 -7.40
C ALA A 102 -6.03 0.02 -8.83
N ASP A 103 -5.47 0.74 -9.80
CA ASP A 103 -5.44 0.30 -11.19
C ASP A 103 -4.35 -0.74 -11.44
N ASP A 104 -3.14 -0.49 -10.91
CA ASP A 104 -1.96 -1.35 -11.03
C ASP A 104 -1.76 -1.92 -12.45
N ALA A 105 -1.95 -1.08 -13.46
CA ALA A 105 -1.93 -1.48 -14.88
C ALA A 105 -0.62 -2.20 -15.24
N HIS A 106 0.49 -1.75 -14.64
CA HIS A 106 1.83 -2.27 -14.89
C HIS A 106 2.29 -3.37 -13.92
N ARG A 107 1.42 -3.86 -13.01
CA ARG A 107 1.76 -4.90 -12.01
C ARG A 107 2.96 -4.54 -11.13
N VAL A 108 2.98 -3.29 -10.67
CA VAL A 108 4.04 -2.74 -9.81
C VAL A 108 3.81 -3.12 -8.36
N PHE A 109 2.55 -3.14 -7.91
CA PHE A 109 2.22 -3.32 -6.49
C PHE A 109 1.88 -4.78 -6.15
N TRP A 110 1.26 -5.53 -7.06
CA TRP A 110 1.08 -6.98 -6.96
C TRP A 110 1.84 -7.66 -8.11
N PRO A 111 3.11 -8.04 -7.90
CA PRO A 111 3.90 -8.71 -8.93
C PRO A 111 3.52 -10.19 -9.14
#